data_AF-A0A815QSS2-F1
#
_entry.id   AF-A0A815QSS2-F1
#
_cell.length_a   1.000
_cell.length_b   1.000
_cell.length_c   1.000
_cell.angle_alpha   90.00
_cell.angle_beta   90.00
_cell.angle_gamma   90.00
#
_symmetry.space_group_name_H-M   'P 1'
#
loop_
_entity.id
_entity.type
_entity.pdbx_description
1 polymer ?
#
loop_
_entity_poly.entity_id
_entity_poly.type
_entity_poly.pdbx_seq_one_letter_code
_entity_poly.pdbx_strand_id
1 'polypeptide(L)'
;LNNNSSIRSVRQGLTDNGLSLRFYLHDYLTFPSNRNYPGIVVFTHHHDEVHTAADFQLIQPGQFYMITFRKENYTSLGGSYERCTNEMLSDQAYLMSKGFGENDYGYDQSLCVNLCELKFIYRACGCVPLLHFPIEKLLVNGELKSVSYCNINDSSINNIVKEQMEIFRSTNYQQTCPHCLKKCSSSKYNLFVSSLQAPAHTHIDQLVKEVEKLAAKTNISLPNDFYSNTLEHFRMNYVEMVITAKNNYFVSVSTQQPAYTFPMLIADLGGFLGS
;
A
#
# COMPACT_ATOMS: atom_id res chain seq x y z
N LEU A 1 -7.90 25.05 -8.00
CA LEU A 1 -7.75 23.58 -7.94
C LEU A 1 -8.56 23.03 -9.10
N ASN A 2 -7.95 22.92 -10.28
CA ASN A 2 -8.65 22.44 -11.48
C ASN A 2 -8.64 20.91 -11.51
N ASN A 3 -9.77 20.34 -11.90
CA ASN A 3 -10.05 18.90 -11.98
C ASN A 3 -9.12 18.18 -12.98
N ASN A 4 -7.96 17.71 -12.52
CA ASN A 4 -7.15 16.74 -13.26
C ASN A 4 -7.85 15.38 -13.21
N SER A 5 -8.50 15.02 -14.31
CA SER A 5 -9.49 13.95 -14.34
C SER A 5 -9.02 12.81 -15.24
N SER A 6 -8.46 11.77 -14.61
CA SER A 6 -8.25 10.47 -15.25
C SER A 6 -9.63 9.86 -15.58
N ILE A 7 -9.82 9.40 -16.81
CA ILE A 7 -11.03 8.65 -17.17
C ILE A 7 -10.83 7.19 -16.76
N ARG A 8 -11.80 6.63 -16.04
CA ARG A 8 -11.74 5.26 -15.50
C ARG A 8 -12.96 4.46 -15.92
N SER A 9 -12.75 3.22 -16.35
CA SER A 9 -13.80 2.22 -16.54
C SER A 9 -13.42 0.95 -15.77
N VAL A 10 -14.34 0.48 -14.92
CA VAL A 10 -14.22 -0.77 -14.15
C VAL A 10 -15.23 -1.77 -14.69
N ARG A 11 -14.76 -2.96 -15.10
CA ARG A 11 -15.63 -4.07 -15.57
C ARG A 11 -15.19 -5.39 -14.93
N GLN A 12 -16.10 -6.37 -14.85
CA GLN A 12 -15.69 -7.75 -14.56
C GLN A 12 -14.77 -8.25 -15.70
N GLY A 13 -13.65 -8.88 -15.33
CA GLY A 13 -12.54 -9.18 -16.22
C GLY A 13 -12.76 -10.35 -17.20
N LEU A 14 -11.75 -10.59 -18.04
CA LEU A 14 -11.71 -11.64 -19.08
C LEU A 14 -11.71 -13.09 -18.53
N THR A 15 -11.43 -13.25 -17.24
CA THR A 15 -11.69 -14.47 -16.47
C THR A 15 -12.91 -14.17 -15.61
N ASP A 16 -13.88 -15.08 -15.54
CA ASP A 16 -15.25 -14.86 -15.01
C ASP A 16 -15.35 -14.27 -13.57
N ASN A 17 -14.24 -14.02 -12.87
CA ASN A 17 -14.17 -13.48 -11.51
C ASN A 17 -13.03 -12.44 -11.28
N GLY A 18 -12.52 -11.77 -12.32
CA GLY A 18 -11.42 -10.78 -12.21
C GLY A 18 -11.87 -9.31 -12.17
N LEU A 19 -10.97 -8.40 -11.79
CA LEU A 19 -11.14 -6.95 -11.89
C LEU A 19 -10.45 -6.43 -13.16
N SER A 20 -11.21 -5.85 -14.10
CA SER A 20 -10.64 -5.18 -15.28
C SER A 20 -10.73 -3.67 -15.12
N LEU A 21 -9.60 -2.99 -15.30
CA LEU A 21 -9.47 -1.55 -15.21
C LEU A 21 -8.86 -1.02 -16.51
N ARG A 22 -9.47 0.04 -17.03
CA ARG A 22 -8.94 0.83 -18.14
C ARG A 22 -8.77 2.26 -17.68
N PHE A 23 -7.58 2.80 -17.92
CA PHE A 23 -7.21 4.17 -17.60
C PHE A 23 -6.79 4.90 -18.86
N TYR A 24 -7.34 6.09 -19.01
CA TYR A 24 -6.82 7.08 -19.93
C TYR A 24 -6.25 8.24 -19.10
N LEU A 25 -4.94 8.40 -19.18
CA LEU A 25 -4.17 9.40 -18.46
C LEU A 25 -4.19 10.69 -19.29
N HIS A 26 -5.01 11.64 -18.87
CA HIS A 26 -5.05 12.97 -19.45
C HIS A 26 -4.02 13.85 -18.72
N ASP A 27 -3.17 14.55 -19.49
CA ASP A 27 -2.11 15.45 -19.03
C ASP A 27 -1.03 14.82 -18.16
N TYR A 28 0.12 14.53 -18.77
CA TYR A 28 1.38 14.39 -18.05
C TYR A 28 1.84 15.75 -17.54
N LEU A 29 1.24 16.23 -16.45
CA LEU A 29 1.91 17.20 -15.59
C LEU A 29 3.07 16.46 -14.90
N THR A 30 4.14 16.21 -15.64
CA THR A 30 5.39 15.72 -15.07
C THR A 30 5.99 16.88 -14.30
N PHE A 31 5.83 16.86 -12.98
CA PHE A 31 6.72 17.63 -12.13
C PHE A 31 8.15 17.16 -12.42
N PRO A 32 9.08 18.05 -12.77
CA PRO A 32 10.48 17.66 -12.90
C PRO A 32 10.98 17.23 -11.53
N SER A 33 10.98 15.92 -11.28
CA SER A 33 11.51 15.30 -10.08
C SER A 33 12.53 14.25 -10.50
N ASN A 34 13.51 13.97 -9.63
CA ASN A 34 14.55 12.98 -9.90
C ASN A 34 14.04 11.52 -9.98
N ARG A 35 12.72 11.29 -9.86
CA ARG A 35 12.07 9.95 -9.93
C ARG A 35 10.84 9.98 -10.85
N ASN A 36 11.00 10.53 -12.05
CA ASN A 36 9.92 10.58 -13.03
C ASN A 36 9.75 9.24 -13.73
N TYR A 37 8.91 8.38 -13.15
CA TYR A 37 8.39 7.21 -13.85
C TYR A 37 6.91 7.46 -14.21
N PRO A 38 6.60 7.86 -15.46
CA PRO A 38 5.22 8.02 -15.87
C PRO A 38 4.51 6.66 -15.83
N GLY A 39 3.38 6.57 -15.13
CA GLY A 39 2.65 5.33 -14.98
C GLY A 39 1.67 5.36 -13.82
N ILE A 40 1.02 4.22 -13.62
CA ILE A 40 0.07 3.98 -12.52
C ILE A 40 0.74 3.06 -11.52
N VAL A 41 0.70 3.45 -10.25
CA VAL A 41 1.19 2.62 -9.16
C VAL A 41 0.04 1.74 -8.68
N VAL A 42 0.23 0.42 -8.74
CA VAL A 42 -0.74 -0.57 -8.28
C VAL A 42 -0.17 -1.28 -7.05
N PHE A 43 -0.98 -1.38 -6.01
CA PHE A 43 -0.69 -2.08 -4.77
C PHE A 43 -1.84 -3.02 -4.44
N THR A 44 -1.52 -4.17 -3.84
CA THR A 44 -2.50 -5.14 -3.32
C THR A 44 -2.22 -5.36 -1.85
N HIS A 45 -3.25 -5.29 -1.02
CA HIS A 45 -3.14 -5.37 0.43
C HIS A 45 -4.42 -6.03 0.97
N HIS A 46 -4.41 -6.43 2.24
CA HIS A 46 -5.62 -6.92 2.89
C HIS A 46 -6.55 -5.78 3.28
N HIS A 47 -7.85 -6.04 3.36
CA HIS A 47 -8.85 -4.98 3.62
C HIS A 47 -8.66 -4.26 4.97
N ASP A 48 -8.03 -4.92 5.95
CA ASP A 48 -7.74 -4.40 7.29
C ASP A 48 -6.36 -3.72 7.37
N GLU A 49 -5.58 -3.70 6.30
CA GLU A 49 -4.23 -3.14 6.25
C GLU A 49 -4.21 -1.79 5.53
N VAL A 50 -3.34 -0.90 5.98
CA VAL A 50 -3.12 0.38 5.28
C VAL A 50 -2.16 0.16 4.12
N HIS A 51 -2.45 0.85 3.02
CA HIS A 51 -1.55 0.88 1.88
C HIS A 51 -0.22 1.51 2.30
N THR A 52 0.83 0.70 2.40
CA THR A 52 2.19 1.21 2.53
C THR A 52 2.89 1.08 1.19
N ALA A 53 3.47 2.17 0.70
CA ALA A 53 4.03 2.29 -0.66
C ALA A 53 5.30 1.46 -0.90
N ALA A 54 5.60 0.46 -0.06
CA ALA A 54 6.82 -0.34 -0.16
C ALA A 54 6.70 -1.47 -1.21
N ASP A 55 5.52 -2.10 -1.33
CA ASP A 55 5.27 -3.22 -2.24
C ASP A 55 4.34 -2.78 -3.39
N PHE A 56 4.89 -1.99 -4.32
CA PHE A 56 4.14 -1.50 -5.47
C PHE A 56 4.64 -2.05 -6.79
N GLN A 57 3.73 -2.13 -7.76
CA GLN A 57 4.03 -2.36 -9.15
C GLN A 57 3.77 -1.08 -9.94
N LEU A 58 4.78 -0.64 -10.68
CA LEU A 58 4.64 0.46 -11.62
C LEU A 58 4.13 -0.09 -12.95
N ILE A 59 2.96 0.39 -13.36
CA ILE A 59 2.28 0.03 -14.60
C ILE A 59 2.48 1.15 -15.61
N GLN A 60 3.13 0.84 -16.73
CA GLN A 60 3.45 1.82 -17.76
C GLN A 60 2.29 1.97 -18.77
N PRO A 61 2.12 3.16 -19.36
CA PRO A 61 1.24 3.37 -20.51
C PRO A 61 1.62 2.49 -21.71
N GLY A 62 0.65 2.23 -22.58
CA GLY A 62 0.85 1.52 -23.85
C GLY A 62 0.97 0.01 -23.71
N GLN A 63 0.54 -0.53 -22.57
CA GLN A 63 0.58 -1.95 -22.29
C GLN A 63 -0.76 -2.42 -21.69
N PHE A 64 -1.10 -3.65 -22.05
CA PHE A 64 -2.08 -4.47 -21.37
C PHE A 64 -1.35 -5.30 -20.31
N TYR A 65 -1.81 -5.26 -19.07
CA TYR A 65 -1.25 -6.03 -17.97
C TYR A 65 -2.21 -7.09 -17.49
N MET A 66 -1.72 -8.33 -17.37
CA MET A 66 -2.38 -9.37 -16.61
C MET A 66 -1.63 -9.53 -15.29
N ILE A 67 -2.26 -9.05 -14.21
CA ILE A 67 -1.75 -9.14 -12.86
C ILE A 67 -2.46 -10.31 -12.21
N THR A 68 -1.73 -11.39 -11.96
CA THR A 68 -2.23 -12.50 -11.16
C THR A 68 -1.68 -12.43 -9.76
N PHE A 69 -2.51 -12.67 -8.74
CA PHE A 69 -2.03 -12.69 -7.36
C PHE A 69 -2.26 -14.04 -6.70
N ARG A 70 -1.37 -14.37 -5.75
CA ARG A 70 -1.50 -15.48 -4.81
C ARG A 70 -1.45 -14.92 -3.40
N LYS A 71 -2.50 -15.20 -2.60
CA LYS A 71 -2.55 -14.84 -1.19
C LYS A 71 -1.87 -15.94 -0.36
N GLU A 72 -1.06 -15.53 0.61
CA GLU A 72 -0.42 -16.40 1.59
C GLU A 72 -0.73 -15.85 2.98
N ASN A 73 -1.28 -16.70 3.85
CA ASN A 73 -1.59 -16.32 5.21
C ASN A 73 -0.54 -16.90 6.14
N TYR A 74 -0.03 -16.05 7.01
CA TYR A 74 0.91 -16.44 8.06
C TYR A 74 0.24 -16.23 9.41
N THR A 75 0.32 -17.24 10.26
CA THR A 75 -0.15 -17.14 11.65
C THR A 75 0.92 -17.69 12.57
N SER A 76 1.49 -16.79 13.36
CA SER A 76 2.42 -17.11 14.43
C SER A 76 1.67 -17.48 15.71
N LEU A 77 2.26 -18.33 16.54
CA LEU A 77 1.70 -18.74 17.83
C LEU A 77 1.66 -17.60 18.86
N GLY A 78 2.52 -16.60 18.70
CA GLY A 78 2.65 -15.51 19.67
C GLY A 78 3.14 -15.95 21.05
N GLY A 79 3.01 -15.05 22.03
CA GLY A 79 3.32 -15.32 23.43
C GLY A 79 4.75 -15.78 23.68
N SER A 80 4.91 -16.97 24.27
CA SER A 80 6.21 -17.56 24.60
C SER A 80 6.99 -18.09 23.40
N TYR A 81 6.34 -18.29 22.24
CA TYR A 81 7.00 -18.81 21.03
C TYR A 81 7.59 -17.70 20.18
N GLU A 82 6.86 -16.59 20.02
CA GLU A 82 7.32 -15.42 19.26
C GLU A 82 6.68 -14.15 19.83
N ARG A 83 7.44 -13.05 19.88
CA ARG A 83 6.91 -11.73 20.24
C ARG A 83 6.22 -11.10 19.03
N CYS A 84 4.90 -11.27 18.96
CA CYS A 84 4.03 -10.61 17.99
C CYS A 84 2.80 -9.99 18.68
N THR A 85 2.09 -9.11 17.99
CA THR A 85 0.82 -8.53 18.46
C THR A 85 -0.17 -8.36 17.31
N ASN A 86 -1.47 -8.36 17.61
CA ASN A 86 -2.51 -7.87 16.72
C ASN A 86 -3.19 -6.60 17.28
N GLU A 87 -2.71 -6.10 18.42
CA GLU A 87 -3.29 -4.97 19.13
C GLU A 87 -2.76 -3.64 18.56
N MET A 88 -3.69 -2.72 18.32
CA MET A 88 -3.36 -1.38 17.83
C MET A 88 -3.00 -0.43 18.96
N LEU A 89 -2.01 0.44 18.70
CA LEU A 89 -1.76 1.60 19.56
C LEU A 89 -2.83 2.67 19.36
N SER A 90 -3.13 3.46 20.38
CA SER A 90 -4.23 4.44 20.35
C SER A 90 -4.12 5.50 19.26
N ASP A 91 -2.90 5.94 18.93
CA ASP A 91 -2.67 6.89 17.83
C ASP A 91 -2.76 6.24 16.46
N GLN A 92 -2.39 4.97 16.35
CA GLN A 92 -2.67 4.18 15.17
C GLN A 92 -4.18 4.06 14.96
N ALA A 93 -4.94 3.68 15.99
CA ALA A 93 -6.40 3.59 15.95
C ALA A 93 -7.05 4.94 15.59
N TYR A 94 -6.55 6.04 16.17
CA TYR A 94 -6.98 7.38 15.83
C TYR A 94 -6.77 7.67 14.33
N LEU A 95 -5.55 7.44 13.83
CA LEU A 95 -5.21 7.69 12.44
C LEU A 95 -6.04 6.83 11.48
N MET A 96 -6.28 5.55 11.79
CA MET A 96 -7.15 4.69 10.99
C MET A 96 -8.56 5.27 10.89
N SER A 97 -9.17 5.57 12.04
CA SER A 97 -10.56 6.05 12.11
C SER A 97 -10.78 7.41 11.44
N LYS A 98 -9.78 8.30 11.45
CA LYS A 98 -9.89 9.66 10.90
C LYS A 98 -9.33 9.81 9.50
N GLY A 99 -8.25 9.11 9.19
CA GLY A 99 -7.54 9.23 7.92
C GLY A 99 -8.08 8.33 6.81
N PHE A 100 -8.59 7.14 7.16
CA PHE A 100 -8.97 6.12 6.18
C PHE A 100 -10.44 5.69 6.25
N GLY A 101 -11.19 6.15 7.27
CA GLY A 101 -12.63 5.94 7.43
C GLY A 101 -12.99 4.97 8.55
N GLU A 102 -14.28 4.66 8.69
CA GLU A 102 -14.83 3.77 9.74
C GLU A 102 -14.67 2.27 9.42
N ASN A 103 -13.68 1.89 8.62
CA ASN A 103 -13.43 0.46 8.38
C ASN A 103 -12.75 -0.17 9.61
N ASP A 104 -12.97 -1.47 9.80
CA ASP A 104 -12.29 -2.30 10.80
C ASP A 104 -10.83 -2.55 10.40
N TYR A 105 -10.01 -1.50 10.43
CA TYR A 105 -8.57 -1.60 10.23
C TYR A 105 -7.93 -2.35 11.40
N GLY A 106 -6.98 -3.21 11.07
CA GLY A 106 -6.19 -3.96 12.03
C GLY A 106 -4.85 -3.28 12.34
N TYR A 107 -4.10 -3.89 13.25
CA TYR A 107 -2.72 -3.51 13.50
C TYR A 107 -1.87 -3.65 12.23
N ASP A 108 -1.11 -2.59 11.93
CA ASP A 108 -0.14 -2.51 10.84
C ASP A 108 1.24 -2.17 11.41
N GLN A 109 2.21 -3.06 11.20
CA GLN A 109 3.55 -2.90 11.75
C GLN A 109 4.28 -1.70 11.12
N SER A 110 4.16 -1.52 9.80
CA SER A 110 4.81 -0.45 9.06
C SER A 110 4.30 0.91 9.54
N LEU A 111 3.00 1.03 9.77
CA LEU A 111 2.39 2.23 10.33
C LEU A 111 2.86 2.49 11.77
N CYS A 112 2.98 1.46 12.60
CA CYS A 112 3.54 1.61 13.95
C CYS A 112 4.96 2.18 13.90
N VAL A 113 5.82 1.66 13.02
CA VAL A 113 7.20 2.13 12.86
C VAL A 113 7.23 3.58 12.38
N ASN A 114 6.40 3.95 11.40
CA ASN A 114 6.29 5.34 10.93
C ASN A 114 5.83 6.29 12.05
N LEU A 115 4.83 5.90 12.84
CA LEU A 115 4.38 6.69 13.99
C LEU A 115 5.46 6.80 15.08
N CYS A 116 6.27 5.75 15.26
CA CYS A 116 7.40 5.78 16.17
C CYS A 116 8.51 6.72 15.70
N GLU A 117 8.86 6.71 14.40
CA GLU A 117 9.78 7.68 13.80
C GLU A 117 9.30 9.11 14.03
N LEU A 118 8.01 9.36 13.83
CA LEU A 118 7.43 10.68 14.07
C LEU A 118 7.46 11.10 15.53
N LYS A 119 7.20 10.19 16.47
CA LYS A 119 7.36 10.47 17.90
C LYS A 119 8.81 10.79 18.25
N PHE A 120 9.76 10.07 17.64
CA PHE A 120 11.19 10.31 17.81
C PHE A 120 11.56 11.71 17.35
N ILE A 121 11.16 12.11 16.14
CA ILE A 121 11.40 13.45 15.60
C ILE A 121 10.66 14.52 16.42
N TYR A 122 9.40 14.30 16.78
CA TYR A 122 8.60 15.25 17.56
C TYR A 122 9.24 15.55 18.92
N ARG A 123 9.84 14.56 19.59
CA ARG A 123 10.55 14.78 20.86
C ARG A 123 11.78 15.68 20.72
N ALA A 124 12.45 15.65 19.57
CA ALA A 124 13.61 16.49 19.30
C ALA A 124 13.24 17.88 18.76
N CYS A 125 12.25 17.95 17.86
CA CYS A 125 11.94 19.14 17.06
C CYS A 125 10.67 19.89 17.51
N GLY A 126 9.78 19.26 18.29
CA GLY A 126 8.47 19.83 18.66
C GLY A 126 7.45 19.88 17.52
N CYS A 127 7.78 19.35 16.34
CA CYS A 127 6.95 19.31 15.15
C CYS A 127 7.15 17.98 14.40
N VAL A 128 6.28 17.67 13.46
CA VAL A 128 6.37 16.47 12.61
C VAL A 128 6.65 16.84 11.15
N PRO A 129 7.50 16.09 10.42
CA PRO A 129 7.65 16.29 8.98
C PRO A 129 6.33 16.00 8.26
N LEU A 130 6.12 16.67 7.13
CA LEU A 130 5.00 16.34 6.24
C LEU A 130 5.29 14.97 5.59
N LEU A 131 4.51 13.95 5.97
CA LEU A 131 4.58 12.61 5.42
C LEU A 131 3.46 12.34 4.41
N HIS A 132 3.44 11.12 3.88
CA HIS A 132 2.43 10.63 2.94
C HIS A 132 1.01 10.53 3.50
N PHE A 133 0.81 10.66 4.81
CA PHE A 133 -0.51 10.62 5.46
C PHE A 133 -0.69 11.81 6.42
N PRO A 134 -1.91 12.39 6.50
CA PRO A 134 -2.17 13.52 7.36
C PRO A 134 -2.22 13.08 8.82
N ILE A 135 -1.49 13.77 9.70
CA ILE A 135 -1.43 13.47 11.13
C ILE A 135 -1.74 14.72 11.91
N GLU A 136 -2.78 14.62 12.74
CA GLU A 136 -3.18 15.70 13.64
C GLU A 136 -2.79 15.42 15.09
N LYS A 137 -2.70 14.14 15.48
CA LYS A 137 -2.42 13.73 16.86
C LYS A 137 -1.42 12.58 16.91
N LEU A 138 -0.55 12.60 17.93
CA LEU A 138 0.38 11.52 18.26
C LEU A 138 0.23 11.10 19.73
N LEU A 139 0.45 9.82 20.01
CA LEU A 139 0.50 9.32 21.39
C LEU A 139 1.86 9.65 22.02
N VAL A 140 1.89 10.64 22.91
CA VAL A 140 3.10 11.10 23.60
C VAL A 140 2.90 10.92 25.09
N ASN A 141 3.73 10.08 25.73
CA ASN A 141 3.68 9.77 27.15
C ASN A 141 2.29 9.25 27.63
N GLY A 142 1.62 8.46 26.78
CA GLY A 142 0.31 7.87 27.10
C GLY A 142 -0.90 8.74 26.75
N GLU A 143 -0.69 9.98 26.29
CA GLU A 143 -1.78 10.89 25.92
C GLU A 143 -1.73 11.26 24.43
N LEU A 144 -2.89 11.35 23.79
CA LEU A 144 -3.00 11.84 22.41
C LEU A 144 -2.87 13.36 22.40
N LYS A 145 -1.76 13.88 21.85
CA LYS A 145 -1.48 15.31 21.75
C LYS A 145 -1.57 15.79 20.31
N SER A 146 -2.13 16.98 20.12
CA SER A 146 -2.13 17.64 18.82
C SER A 146 -0.72 18.00 18.38
N VAL A 147 -0.40 17.78 17.11
CA VAL A 147 0.92 18.05 16.54
C VAL A 147 0.81 18.99 15.33
N SER A 148 1.85 19.79 15.12
CA SER A 148 1.98 20.69 13.98
C SER A 148 3.07 20.20 13.02
N TYR A 149 2.90 20.51 11.73
CA TYR A 149 3.93 20.21 10.74
C TYR A 149 5.12 21.15 10.87
N CYS A 150 6.33 20.62 10.68
CA CYS A 150 7.56 21.41 10.66
C CYS A 150 7.56 22.39 9.49
N ASN A 151 8.00 23.63 9.75
CA ASN A 151 8.22 24.60 8.70
C ASN A 151 9.51 24.26 7.93
N ILE A 152 9.38 23.62 6.77
CA ILE A 152 10.52 23.20 5.94
C ILE A 152 11.35 24.35 5.38
N ASN A 153 10.82 25.58 5.41
CA ASN A 153 11.56 26.77 4.99
C ASN A 153 12.54 27.26 6.05
N ASP A 154 12.41 26.80 7.30
CA ASP A 154 13.40 27.03 8.35
C ASP A 154 14.54 26.01 8.19
N SER A 155 15.72 26.50 7.78
CA SER A 155 16.89 25.65 7.53
C SER A 155 17.41 24.95 8.78
N SER A 156 17.25 25.55 9.96
CA SER A 156 17.66 24.95 11.24
C SER A 156 16.79 23.74 11.55
N ILE A 157 15.47 23.92 11.50
CA ILE A 157 14.51 22.83 11.74
C ILE A 157 14.67 21.73 10.69
N ASN A 158 14.82 22.09 9.41
CA ASN A 158 14.97 21.11 8.34
C ASN A 158 16.22 20.23 8.51
N ASN A 159 17.35 20.82 8.93
CA ASN A 159 18.57 20.06 9.17
C ASN A 159 18.42 19.10 10.35
N ILE A 160 17.82 19.56 11.46
CA ILE A 160 17.58 18.70 12.63
C ILE A 160 16.63 17.56 12.25
N VAL A 161 15.53 17.83 11.55
CA VAL A 161 14.59 16.79 11.10
C VAL A 161 15.31 15.74 10.24
N LYS A 162 16.13 16.15 9.27
CA LYS A 162 16.89 15.22 8.43
C LYS A 162 17.87 14.38 9.26
N GLU A 163 18.60 15.00 10.17
CA GLU A 163 19.53 14.32 11.06
C GLU A 163 18.80 13.28 11.93
N GLN A 164 17.65 13.64 12.52
CA GLN A 164 16.86 12.72 13.33
C GLN A 164 16.31 11.55 12.49
N MET A 165 15.89 11.79 11.24
CA MET A 165 15.49 10.71 10.32
C MET A 165 16.67 9.77 10.01
N GLU A 166 17.87 10.30 9.79
CA GLU A 166 19.07 9.49 9.55
C GLU A 166 19.48 8.68 10.79
N ILE A 167 19.42 9.28 11.98
CA ILE A 167 19.65 8.58 13.25
C ILE A 167 18.64 7.45 13.43
N PHE A 168 17.35 7.73 13.22
CA PHE A 168 16.30 6.72 13.35
C PHE A 168 16.53 5.54 12.39
N ARG A 169 16.88 5.83 11.13
CA ARG A 169 17.12 4.81 10.09
C ARG A 169 18.40 4.01 10.29
N SER A 170 19.44 4.61 10.88
CA SER A 170 20.70 3.94 11.18
C SER A 170 20.66 3.14 12.48
N THR A 171 19.71 3.43 13.37
CA THR A 171 19.50 2.68 14.60
C THR A 171 18.66 1.42 14.34
N ASN A 172 18.90 0.35 15.10
CA ASN A 172 18.02 -0.81 15.06
C ASN A 172 16.61 -0.40 15.55
N TYR A 173 15.64 -0.34 14.64
CA TYR A 173 14.27 0.10 14.96
C TYR A 173 13.64 -0.71 16.09
N GLN A 174 14.05 -1.97 16.31
CA GLN A 174 13.53 -2.78 17.43
C GLN A 174 13.96 -2.23 18.80
N GLN A 175 15.10 -1.54 18.87
CA GLN A 175 15.56 -0.85 20.09
C GLN A 175 14.85 0.50 20.27
N THR A 176 14.66 1.25 19.18
CA THR A 176 14.01 2.57 19.23
C THR A 176 12.48 2.48 19.39
N CYS A 177 11.87 1.42 18.85
CA CYS A 177 10.44 1.19 18.78
C CYS A 177 10.06 -0.20 19.34
N PRO A 178 10.35 -0.49 20.61
CA PRO A 178 10.17 -1.83 21.19
C PRO A 178 8.69 -2.28 21.22
N HIS A 179 7.75 -1.35 21.14
CA HIS A 179 6.31 -1.62 21.12
C HIS A 179 5.78 -1.99 19.74
N CYS A 180 6.53 -1.72 18.66
CA CYS A 180 6.13 -2.08 17.29
C CYS A 180 6.52 -3.51 16.97
N LEU A 181 5.79 -4.45 17.56
CA LEU A 181 5.97 -5.88 17.35
C LEU A 181 5.51 -6.29 15.95
N LYS A 182 5.95 -7.46 15.49
CA LYS A 182 5.42 -8.07 14.25
C LYS A 182 3.94 -8.41 14.42
N LYS A 183 3.17 -8.36 13.34
CA LYS A 183 1.77 -8.82 13.34
C LYS A 183 1.74 -10.35 13.55
N CYS A 184 0.88 -10.86 14.45
CA CYS A 184 0.78 -12.32 14.65
C CYS A 184 0.11 -13.01 13.47
N SER A 185 -0.82 -12.32 12.82
CA SER A 185 -1.55 -12.83 11.66
C SER A 185 -1.42 -11.85 10.51
N SER A 186 -0.71 -12.23 9.44
CA SER A 186 -0.51 -11.36 8.28
C SER A 186 -0.90 -12.06 6.98
N SER A 187 -1.32 -11.25 6.01
CA SER A 187 -1.57 -11.69 4.64
C SER A 187 -0.49 -11.12 3.73
N LYS A 188 0.12 -11.96 2.90
CA LYS A 188 1.02 -11.52 1.84
C LYS A 188 0.40 -11.81 0.49
N TYR A 189 0.54 -10.88 -0.44
CA TYR A 189 0.10 -11.03 -1.83
C TYR A 189 1.32 -11.11 -2.74
N ASN A 190 1.59 -12.30 -3.27
CA ASN A 190 2.61 -12.48 -4.28
C ASN A 190 2.00 -12.16 -5.65
N LEU A 191 2.50 -11.10 -6.29
CA LEU A 191 2.04 -10.64 -7.60
C LEU A 191 2.90 -11.24 -8.71
N PHE A 192 2.24 -11.74 -9.75
CA PHE A 192 2.86 -12.18 -11.00
C PHE A 192 2.28 -11.34 -12.12
N VAL A 193 3.13 -10.54 -12.74
CA VAL A 193 2.75 -9.59 -13.77
C VAL A 193 3.23 -10.10 -15.12
N SER A 194 2.34 -10.16 -16.09
CA SER A 194 2.70 -10.25 -17.51
C SER A 194 2.13 -9.06 -18.26
N SER A 195 2.85 -8.60 -19.29
CA SER A 195 2.41 -7.48 -20.10
C SER A 195 2.52 -7.77 -21.59
N LEU A 196 1.65 -7.11 -22.35
CA LEU A 196 1.59 -7.15 -23.80
C LEU A 196 1.42 -5.72 -24.30
N GLN A 197 1.96 -5.41 -25.48
CA GLN A 197 1.78 -4.08 -26.06
C GLN A 197 0.30 -3.83 -26.39
N ALA A 198 -0.19 -2.65 -26.01
CA ALA A 198 -1.57 -2.22 -26.26
C ALA A 198 -1.63 -0.71 -26.58
N PRO A 199 -2.67 -0.25 -27.30
CA PRO A 199 -3.66 -1.06 -27.99
C PRO A 199 -3.10 -1.69 -29.29
N ALA A 200 -3.74 -2.77 -29.74
CA ALA A 200 -3.53 -3.30 -31.08
C ALA A 200 -4.07 -2.33 -32.13
N HIS A 201 -3.42 -2.24 -33.29
CA HIS A 201 -3.82 -1.32 -34.37
C HIS A 201 -5.28 -1.51 -34.81
N THR A 202 -5.77 -2.74 -34.78
CA THR A 202 -7.15 -3.10 -35.15
C THR A 202 -8.21 -2.66 -34.14
N HIS A 203 -7.82 -2.26 -32.93
CA HIS A 203 -8.75 -1.94 -31.84
C HIS A 203 -8.82 -0.43 -31.51
N ILE A 204 -8.02 0.40 -32.19
CA ILE A 204 -7.90 1.83 -31.89
C ILE A 204 -9.22 2.56 -32.12
N ASP A 205 -9.89 2.34 -33.25
CA ASP A 205 -11.12 3.08 -33.60
C ASP A 205 -12.23 2.83 -32.57
N GLN A 206 -12.26 1.64 -31.97
CA GLN A 206 -13.19 1.33 -30.90
C GLN A 206 -12.83 2.07 -29.61
N LEU A 207 -11.54 2.12 -29.25
CA LEU A 207 -11.06 2.83 -28.07
C LEU A 207 -11.28 4.35 -28.18
N VAL A 208 -11.10 4.92 -29.37
CA VAL A 208 -11.42 6.33 -29.65
C VAL A 208 -12.87 6.62 -29.29
N LYS A 209 -13.81 5.83 -29.83
CA LYS A 209 -15.25 5.99 -29.55
C LYS A 209 -15.58 5.82 -28.07
N GLU A 210 -14.93 4.88 -27.37
CA GLU A 210 -15.12 4.71 -25.92
C GLU A 210 -14.63 5.93 -25.14
N VAL A 211 -13.45 6.47 -25.48
CA VAL A 211 -12.86 7.64 -24.83
C VAL A 211 -13.69 8.89 -25.10
N GLU A 212 -14.14 9.14 -26.33
CA GLU A 212 -15.04 10.24 -26.68
C GLU A 212 -16.34 10.19 -25.87
N LYS A 213 -16.97 9.01 -25.79
CA LYS A 213 -18.20 8.81 -25.02
C LYS A 213 -17.99 9.09 -23.54
N LEU A 214 -16.86 8.66 -22.98
CA LEU A 214 -16.53 8.89 -21.58
C LEU A 214 -16.21 10.37 -21.32
N ALA A 215 -15.41 11.00 -22.18
CA ALA A 215 -15.05 12.41 -22.10
C ALA A 215 -16.29 13.31 -22.14
N ALA A 216 -17.24 13.03 -23.05
CA ALA A 216 -18.54 13.70 -23.11
C ALA A 216 -19.36 13.49 -21.82
N LYS A 217 -19.33 12.30 -21.24
CA LYS A 217 -20.03 12.00 -19.97
C LYS A 217 -19.40 12.71 -18.77
N THR A 218 -18.08 12.87 -18.75
CA THR A 218 -17.33 13.49 -17.63
C THR A 218 -17.07 14.98 -17.83
N ASN A 219 -17.52 15.57 -18.93
CA ASN A 219 -17.28 16.97 -19.31
C ASN A 219 -15.78 17.32 -19.34
N ILE A 220 -14.96 16.42 -19.87
CA ILE A 220 -13.52 16.60 -20.06
C ILE A 220 -13.27 16.83 -21.54
N SER A 221 -12.52 17.88 -21.89
CA SER A 221 -12.09 18.13 -23.26
C SER A 221 -10.96 17.17 -23.66
N LEU A 222 -11.04 16.59 -24.84
CA LEU A 222 -9.94 15.80 -25.38
C LEU A 222 -8.76 16.71 -25.81
N PRO A 223 -7.51 16.24 -25.72
CA PRO A 223 -6.35 16.98 -26.20
C PRO A 223 -6.46 17.36 -27.68
N ASN A 224 -5.88 18.51 -28.06
CA ASN A 224 -5.91 18.99 -29.44
C ASN A 224 -5.21 18.04 -30.44
N ASP A 225 -4.24 17.27 -29.97
CA ASP A 225 -3.44 16.32 -30.75
C ASP A 225 -4.04 14.91 -30.81
N PHE A 226 -5.17 14.65 -30.13
CA PHE A 226 -5.78 13.33 -29.96
C PHE A 226 -5.98 12.55 -31.28
N TYR A 227 -6.31 13.24 -32.37
CA TYR A 227 -6.57 12.63 -33.69
C TYR A 227 -5.36 12.63 -34.63
N SER A 228 -4.25 13.28 -34.27
CA SER A 228 -3.12 13.50 -35.18
C SER A 228 -2.24 12.25 -35.36
N ASN A 229 -2.05 11.49 -34.28
CA ASN A 229 -1.41 10.17 -34.29
C ASN A 229 -2.02 9.30 -33.19
N THR A 230 -3.25 8.84 -33.43
CA THR A 230 -4.08 8.18 -32.43
C THR A 230 -3.40 6.95 -31.81
N LEU A 231 -2.65 6.15 -32.58
CA LEU A 231 -1.97 4.98 -32.03
C LEU A 231 -0.89 5.38 -31.02
N GLU A 232 -0.02 6.31 -31.40
CA GLU A 232 1.05 6.75 -30.52
C GLU A 232 0.48 7.50 -29.31
N HIS A 233 -0.57 8.30 -29.53
CA HIS A 233 -1.29 8.97 -28.46
C HIS A 233 -1.81 7.98 -27.42
N PHE A 234 -2.48 6.91 -27.86
CA PHE A 234 -2.96 5.88 -26.94
C PHE A 234 -1.81 5.09 -26.32
N ARG A 235 -0.73 4.79 -27.03
CA ARG A 235 0.45 4.13 -26.43
C ARG A 235 1.08 4.96 -25.32
N MET A 236 0.99 6.29 -25.42
CA MET A 236 1.51 7.17 -24.39
C MET A 236 0.54 7.39 -23.25
N ASN A 237 -0.78 7.22 -23.42
CA ASN A 237 -1.78 7.69 -22.45
C ASN A 237 -2.77 6.61 -21.97
N TYR A 238 -2.76 5.42 -22.56
CA TYR A 238 -3.71 4.35 -22.24
C TYR A 238 -3.04 3.22 -21.48
N VAL A 239 -3.71 2.75 -20.42
CA VAL A 239 -3.33 1.56 -19.67
C VAL A 239 -4.55 0.67 -19.56
N GLU A 240 -4.37 -0.61 -19.85
CA GLU A 240 -5.36 -1.64 -19.54
C GLU A 240 -4.74 -2.66 -18.61
N MET A 241 -5.48 -3.05 -17.59
CA MET A 241 -5.04 -4.08 -16.67
C MET A 241 -6.20 -4.98 -16.26
N VAL A 242 -5.89 -6.26 -16.08
CA VAL A 242 -6.77 -7.26 -15.50
C VAL A 242 -6.08 -7.83 -14.27
N ILE A 243 -6.75 -7.77 -13.14
CA ILE A 243 -6.29 -8.31 -11.86
C ILE A 243 -7.15 -9.52 -11.52
N THR A 244 -6.52 -10.69 -11.40
CA THR A 244 -7.23 -11.95 -11.11
C THR A 244 -6.43 -12.80 -10.14
N ALA A 245 -7.10 -13.67 -9.39
CA ALA A 245 -6.41 -14.63 -8.56
C ALA A 245 -5.91 -15.83 -9.40
N LYS A 246 -4.77 -16.40 -9.01
CA LYS A 246 -4.19 -17.58 -9.68
C LYS A 246 -4.91 -18.87 -9.24
N ASN A 247 -5.56 -19.59 -10.15
CA ASN A 247 -6.34 -20.80 -9.83
C ASN A 247 -5.48 -21.96 -9.28
N ASN A 248 -5.76 -22.37 -8.02
CA ASN A 248 -6.04 -23.74 -7.54
C ASN A 248 -5.82 -23.95 -6.03
N TYR A 249 -5.18 -23.04 -5.29
CA TYR A 249 -5.05 -23.14 -3.82
C TYR A 249 -4.93 -21.73 -3.25
N PHE A 250 -6.08 -21.09 -3.02
CA PHE A 250 -6.20 -19.64 -2.83
C PHE A 250 -5.50 -19.09 -1.59
N VAL A 251 -5.08 -19.95 -0.67
CA VAL A 251 -4.31 -19.55 0.51
C VAL A 251 -3.34 -20.68 0.83
N SER A 252 -2.04 -20.46 0.68
CA SER A 252 -1.10 -21.25 1.49
C SER A 252 -1.14 -20.69 2.89
N VAL A 253 -1.62 -21.50 3.83
CA VAL A 253 -1.67 -21.18 5.24
C VAL A 253 -0.42 -21.75 5.88
N SER A 254 0.44 -20.87 6.38
CA SER A 254 1.54 -21.25 7.28
C SER A 254 1.12 -20.92 8.70
N THR A 255 0.55 -21.91 9.38
CA THR A 255 0.20 -21.80 10.81
C THR A 255 1.27 -22.53 11.61
N GLN A 256 1.99 -21.80 12.46
CA GLN A 256 2.84 -22.44 13.44
C GLN A 256 1.98 -23.22 14.43
N GLN A 257 2.40 -24.44 14.76
CA GLN A 257 1.76 -25.28 15.77
C GLN A 257 2.79 -25.64 16.84
N PRO A 258 2.38 -25.69 18.13
CA PRO A 258 3.30 -26.06 19.18
C PRO A 258 3.72 -27.52 18.97
N ALA A 259 5.00 -27.84 19.18
CA ALA A 259 5.50 -29.20 19.05
C ALA A 259 4.85 -30.17 20.06
N TYR A 260 4.43 -29.65 21.22
CA TYR A 260 3.72 -30.39 22.25
C TYR A 260 2.45 -29.65 22.63
N THR A 261 1.35 -30.40 22.76
CA THR A 261 0.17 -29.94 23.48
C THR A 261 0.33 -30.25 24.97
N PHE A 262 -0.37 -29.51 25.85
CA PHE A 262 -0.31 -29.77 27.29
C PHE A 262 -0.62 -31.23 27.65
N PRO A 263 -1.66 -31.89 27.08
CA PRO A 263 -1.90 -33.31 27.34
C PRO A 263 -0.75 -34.23 26.91
N MET A 264 -0.10 -33.96 25.77
CA MET A 264 1.05 -34.75 25.31
C MET A 264 2.25 -34.60 26.25
N LEU A 265 2.53 -33.37 26.69
CA LEU A 265 3.61 -33.11 27.65
C LEU A 265 3.37 -33.84 28.97
N ILE A 266 2.14 -33.83 29.48
CA ILE A 266 1.78 -34.50 30.74
C ILE A 266 1.82 -36.03 30.59
N ALA A 267 1.37 -36.56 29.46
CA ALA A 267 1.44 -37.99 29.18
C ALA A 267 2.90 -38.49 29.12
N ASP A 268 3.79 -37.74 28.45
CA ASP A 268 5.20 -38.11 28.35
C ASP A 268 5.93 -37.98 29.69
N LEU A 269 5.68 -36.90 30.44
CA LEU A 269 6.23 -36.74 31.81
C LEU A 269 5.71 -37.83 32.76
N GLY A 270 4.41 -38.14 32.69
CA GLY A 270 3.80 -39.20 33.49
C GLY A 270 4.31 -40.60 33.11
N GLY A 271 4.58 -40.84 31.82
CA GLY A 271 5.21 -42.06 31.33
C GLY A 271 6.66 -42.22 31.81
N PHE A 272 7.44 -41.14 31.82
CA PHE A 272 8.83 -41.15 32.31
C PHE A 272 8.96 -41.26 33.84
N LEU A 273 7.99 -40.74 34.59
CA LEU A 273 7.99 -40.82 36.06
C LEU A 273 7.37 -42.12 36.60
N GLY A 274 6.61 -42.84 35.77
CA GLY A 274 5.98 -44.12 36.11
C GLY A 274 6.80 -45.36 35.75
N SER A 275 7.91 -45.20 35.02
CA SER A 275 8.91 -46.24 34.68
C SER A 275 10.10 -46.20 35.61
#